data_AF-A0A6B3I1H6-F1
#
_entry.id   AF-A0A6B3I1H6-F1
#
_cell.length_a   1.000
_cell.length_b   1.000
_cell.length_c   1.000
_cell.angle_alpha   90.00
_cell.angle_beta   90.00
_cell.angle_gamma   90.00
#
_symmetry.space_group_name_H-M   'P 1'
#
loop_
_entity.id
_entity.type
_entity.pdbx_description
1 polymer ?
#
loop_
_entity_poly.entity_id
_entity_poly.type
_entity_poly.pdbx_seq_one_letter_code
_entity_poly.pdbx_strand_id
1 'polypeptide(L)' 'IEGHPDNVAACLLGGFTLAWMDGGAARAIRMDPARSVVPVVFVPGRPVLTETARGLLPRTVPHVDAALNA' A
#
# COMPACT_ATOMS: atom_id res chain seq x y z
N ILE A 1 16.08 -0.27 -0.57
CA ILE A 1 14.80 0.46 -0.41
C ILE A 1 13.76 -0.32 -1.19
N GLU A 2 12.59 -0.61 -0.59
CA GLU A 2 11.51 -1.30 -1.30
C GLU A 2 11.21 -0.57 -2.61
N GLY A 3 11.04 -1.31 -3.71
CA GLY A 3 10.82 -0.74 -5.04
C GLY A 3 9.47 -0.02 -5.20
N HIS A 4 8.70 0.13 -4.12
CA HIS A 4 7.43 0.85 -4.07
C HIS A 4 7.54 2.06 -3.13
N PRO A 5 6.82 3.16 -3.43
CA PRO A 5 6.95 4.39 -2.65
C PRO A 5 5.91 4.56 -1.54
N ASP A 6 4.90 3.70 -1.41
CA ASP A 6 3.70 3.95 -0.59
C ASP A 6 3.99 4.08 0.91
N ASN A 7 4.75 3.15 1.50
CA ASN A 7 5.11 3.24 2.91
C ASN A 7 5.97 4.47 3.22
N VAL A 8 7.00 4.71 2.39
CA VAL A 8 7.93 5.84 2.58
C VAL A 8 7.19 7.17 2.42
N ALA A 9 6.32 7.29 1.42
CA ALA A 9 5.55 8.50 1.18
C ALA A 9 4.59 8.78 2.35
N ALA A 10 3.89 7.77 2.87
CA ALA A 10 3.02 7.93 4.05
C ALA A 10 3.80 8.35 5.30
N CYS A 11 4.98 7.77 5.54
CA CYS A 11 5.85 8.13 6.67
C CYS A 11 6.36 9.58 6.58
N LEU A 12 6.69 10.07 5.37
CA LEU A 12 7.25 11.41 5.18
C LEU A 12 6.19 12.51 5.13
N LEU A 13 5.05 12.25 4.46
CA LEU A 13 4.02 13.26 4.20
C LEU A 13 2.91 13.25 5.26
N GLY A 14 2.67 12.12 5.93
CA GLY A 14 1.53 11.88 6.81
C GLY A 14 0.19 11.82 6.05
N GLY A 15 -0.90 11.63 6.79
CA GLY A 15 -2.25 11.58 6.22
C GLY A 15 -2.50 10.34 5.35
N PHE A 16 -3.43 10.45 4.40
CA PHE A 16 -3.65 9.42 3.36
C PHE A 16 -2.87 9.79 2.12
N THR A 17 -2.03 8.88 1.63
CA THR A 17 -1.09 9.16 0.55
C THR A 17 -1.34 8.23 -0.63
N LEU A 18 -1.48 8.81 -1.83
CA LEU A 18 -1.42 8.07 -3.09
C LEU A 18 -0.01 8.21 -3.64
N ALA A 19 0.69 7.10 -3.83
CA ALA A 19 2.07 7.08 -4.30
C ALA A 19 2.25 6.14 -5.50
N TRP A 20 3.10 6.52 -6.45
CA TRP A 20 3.37 5.74 -7.65
C TRP A 20 4.78 5.99 -8.18
N MET A 21 5.22 5.11 -9.08
CA MET A 21 6.46 5.28 -9.84
C MET A 21 6.14 5.86 -11.22
N ASP A 22 6.86 6.90 -11.62
CA ASP A 22 6.74 7.56 -12.92
C ASP A 22 8.14 7.76 -13.50
N GLY A 23 8.45 7.09 -14.61
CA GLY A 23 9.76 7.18 -15.26
C GLY A 23 10.95 6.84 -14.34
N GLY A 24 10.77 5.93 -13.38
CA GLY A 24 11.78 5.58 -12.38
C GLY A 24 11.89 6.55 -11.19
N ALA A 25 11.12 7.63 -11.18
CA ALA A 25 11.02 8.54 -10.04
C ALA A 25 9.77 8.21 -9.20
N ALA A 26 9.92 8.28 -7.87
CA ALA A 26 8.77 8.22 -6.97
C ALA A 26 7.98 9.53 -7.01
N ARG A 27 6.65 9.40 -6.99
CA ARG A 27 5.68 10.49 -6.91
C ARG A 27 4.67 10.16 -5.83
N ALA A 28 4.15 11.20 -5.17
CA ALA A 28 3.09 11.05 -4.20
C ALA A 28 2.25 12.32 -4.09
N ILE A 29 0.96 12.14 -3.79
CA ILE A 29 0.07 13.21 -3.34
C ILE A 29 -0.49 12.83 -1.98
N ARG A 30 -0.58 13.82 -1.08
CA ARG A 30 -1.24 13.68 0.21
C ARG A 30 -2.65 14.24 0.14
N MET A 31 -3.56 13.58 0.84
CA MET A 31 -4.92 14.04 1.12
C MET A 31 -5.29 13.72 2.57
N ASP A 32 -6.27 14.44 3.09
CA ASP A 32 -6.78 14.18 4.44
C ASP A 32 -7.91 13.15 4.37
N PRO A 33 -7.87 12.07 5.19
CA PRO A 33 -8.94 11.10 5.23
C PRO A 33 -10.22 11.71 5.84
N ALA A 34 -11.36 11.08 5.57
CA ALA A 34 -12.61 11.46 6.22
C ALA A 34 -12.48 11.34 7.75
N ARG A 35 -13.00 12.33 8.49
CA ARG A 35 -12.88 12.40 9.97
C ARG A 35 -13.51 11.21 10.70
N SER A 36 -14.43 10.50 10.05
CA SER A 36 -15.08 9.31 10.60
C SER A 36 -14.21 8.04 10.52
N VAL A 37 -13.07 8.08 9.80
CA VAL A 37 -12.17 6.94 9.68
C VAL A 37 -11.29 6.86 10.92
N VAL A 38 -11.44 5.78 11.68
CA VAL A 38 -10.64 5.48 12.88
C VAL A 38 -9.93 4.13 12.67
N PRO A 39 -8.61 4.11 12.42
CA PRO A 39 -7.88 2.87 12.22
C PRO A 39 -7.69 2.13 13.55
N VAL A 40 -7.98 0.83 13.57
CA VAL A 40 -7.68 -0.08 14.68
C VAL A 40 -6.76 -1.16 14.15
N VAL A 41 -5.58 -1.32 14.78
CA VAL A 41 -4.55 -2.24 14.32
C VAL A 41 -4.39 -3.38 15.32
N PHE A 42 -4.53 -4.63 14.84
CA PHE A 42 -4.15 -5.82 15.59
C PHE A 42 -2.77 -6.29 15.15
N VAL A 43 -1.79 -6.22 16.05
CA VAL A 43 -0.41 -6.62 15.77
C VAL A 43 -0.15 -8.03 16.32
N PRO A 44 0.07 -9.05 15.47
CA PRO A 44 0.34 -10.40 15.94
C PRO A 44 1.73 -10.49 16.59
N GLY A 45 1.88 -11.38 17.58
CA GLY A 45 3.15 -11.55 18.32
C GLY A 45 4.30 -12.19 17.51
N ARG A 46 4.03 -12.67 16.29
CA ARG A 46 5.06 -13.21 15.39
C ARG A 46 5.06 -12.39 14.09
N PRO A 47 6.21 -11.83 13.68
CA PRO A 47 6.31 -11.10 12.42
C PRO A 47 6.25 -12.06 11.23
N VAL A 48 5.73 -11.56 10.11
CA VAL A 48 5.82 -12.22 8.79
C VAL A 48 6.75 -11.38 7.93
N LEU A 49 7.72 -12.02 7.29
CA LEU A 49 8.62 -11.32 6.36
C LEU A 49 7.83 -10.86 5.13
N THR A 50 8.04 -9.62 4.70
CA THR A 50 7.36 -9.02 3.55
C THR A 50 7.55 -9.85 2.28
N GLU A 51 8.74 -10.41 2.08
CA GLU A 51 9.04 -11.32 0.97
C GLU A 51 8.17 -12.58 1.00
N THR A 52 8.04 -13.21 2.17
CA THR A 52 7.18 -14.40 2.35
C THR A 52 5.72 -14.07 2.06
N ALA A 53 5.20 -12.96 2.58
CA ALA A 53 3.82 -12.54 2.33
C ALA A 53 3.56 -12.28 0.84
N ARG A 54 4.47 -11.59 0.15
CA ARG A 54 4.36 -11.34 -1.30
C ARG A 54 4.46 -12.61 -2.13
N GLY A 55 5.28 -13.57 -1.71
CA GLY A 55 5.42 -14.86 -2.37
C GLY A 55 4.12 -15.70 -2.39
N LEU A 56 3.15 -15.38 -1.52
CA LEU A 56 1.83 -16.04 -1.51
C LEU A 56 0.86 -15.48 -2.55
N LEU A 57 1.16 -14.33 -3.17
CA LEU A 57 0.27 -13.73 -4.16
C LEU A 57 0.20 -14.61 -5.42
N PRO A 58 -1.00 -14.82 -5.99
CA PRO A 58 -1.11 -15.56 -7.23
C PRO A 58 -0.46 -14.77 -8.37
N ARG A 59 0.09 -15.49 -9.35
CA ARG A 59 0.70 -14.87 -10.54
C ARG A 59 -0.29 -14.10 -11.41
N THR A 60 -1.56 -14.46 -11.34
CA THR A 60 -2.64 -13.89 -12.16
C THR A 60 -3.91 -13.80 -11.33
N VAL A 61 -4.70 -12.76 -11.59
CA VAL A 61 -6.03 -12.59 -11.05
C VAL A 61 -7.04 -12.56 -12.21
N PRO A 62 -8.23 -13.18 -12.10
CA PRO A 62 -9.27 -13.06 -13.11
C PRO A 62 -9.64 -11.60 -13.39
N HIS A 63 -9.95 -11.27 -14.64
CA HIS A 63 -10.33 -9.91 -15.01
C HIS A 63 -11.54 -9.40 -14.23
N VAL A 64 -12.53 -10.26 -13.98
CA VAL A 64 -13.71 -9.91 -13.19
C VAL A 64 -13.33 -9.45 -11.78
N ASP A 65 -12.39 -10.14 -11.12
CA ASP A 65 -11.95 -9.80 -9.77
C ASP A 65 -11.14 -8.49 -9.75
N ALA A 66 -10.33 -8.26 -10.79
CA ALA A 66 -9.58 -7.02 -10.94
C ALA A 66 -10.49 -5.81 -11.19
N ALA A 67 -11.50 -5.96 -12.05
CA ALA A 67 -12.40 -4.87 -12.42
C ALA A 67 -13.40 -4.48 -11.33
N LEU A 68 -13.72 -5.38 -10.39
CA LEU A 68 -14.63 -5.09 -9.28
C LEU A 68 -14.19 -3.93 -8.39
N ASN A 69 -12.88 -3.66 -8.31
CA ASN A 69 -12.29 -2.60 -7.49
C ASN A 69 -11.57 -1.51 -8.31
N ALA A 70 -11.85 -1.45 -9.62
CA ALA A 70 -11.29 -0.44 -10.54
C ALA A 70 -12.05 0.89 -10.49
#